data_AF-A0A967H7N4-F1
#
_entry.id   AF-A0A967H7N4-F1
#
_cell.length_a   1.000
_cell.length_b   1.000
_cell.length_c   1.000
_cell.angle_alpha   90.00
_cell.angle_beta   90.00
_cell.angle_gamma   90.00
#
_symmetry.space_group_name_H-M   'P 1'
#
loop_
_entity.id
_entity.type
_entity.pdbx_description
1 polymer ?
#
loop_
_entity_poly.entity_id
_entity_poly.type
_entity_poly.pdbx_seq_one_letter_code
_entity_poly.pdbx_strand_id
1 'polypeptide(L)'
;NIAMAVATEGGLYYPVIKSAGRMSLKQLSETANVLAEKAHLGQLEDTEQEDGTFTVTNMGMLGVESFAAIVTPPQAAVLAVGTVKGEVIVDEHEELVVAPMVRLTLSADHRILD
;
A
#
# COMPACT_ATOMS: atom_id res chain seq x y z
N ASN A 1 -0.11 -13.14 -0.84
CA ASN A 1 1.03 -12.40 -1.39
C ASN A 1 0.61 -10.97 -1.57
N ILE A 2 1.34 -10.00 -1.02
CA ILE A 2 0.93 -8.59 -1.10
C ILE A 2 1.78 -7.90 -2.15
N ALA A 3 1.14 -7.39 -3.20
CA ALA A 3 1.76 -6.52 -4.16
C ALA A 3 1.88 -5.11 -3.56
N MET A 4 3.02 -4.48 -3.77
CA MET A 4 3.31 -3.11 -3.35
C MET A 4 3.49 -2.26 -4.61
N ALA A 5 2.66 -1.23 -4.77
CA ALA A 5 2.81 -0.32 -5.89
C ALA A 5 4.03 0.60 -5.67
N VAL A 6 4.98 0.58 -6.60
CA VAL A 6 6.22 1.37 -6.55
C VAL A 6 6.32 2.23 -7.81
N ALA A 7 6.26 3.55 -7.63
CA ALA A 7 6.48 4.51 -8.70
C ALA A 7 7.98 4.73 -8.92
N THR A 8 8.43 4.59 -10.17
CA THR A 8 9.82 4.75 -10.60
C THR A 8 9.87 5.67 -11.82
N GLU A 9 11.07 6.04 -12.27
CA GLU A 9 11.25 6.77 -13.54
C GLU A 9 10.77 5.98 -14.76
N GLY A 10 10.83 4.64 -14.70
CA GLY A 10 10.37 3.73 -15.75
C GLY A 10 8.86 3.46 -15.73
N GLY A 11 8.12 4.02 -14.76
CA GLY A 11 6.69 3.80 -14.60
C GLY A 11 6.33 3.14 -13.26
N LEU A 12 5.15 2.53 -13.21
CA LEU A 12 4.58 1.93 -12.01
C LEU A 12 4.79 0.41 -12.02
N TYR A 13 5.47 -0.10 -10.99
CA TYR A 13 5.74 -1.52 -10.79
C TYR A 13 4.95 -2.07 -9.59
N TYR A 14 4.71 -3.37 -9.58
CA TYR A 14 3.97 -4.06 -8.52
C TYR A 14 4.75 -5.26 -7.95
N PRO A 15 5.94 -5.06 -7.38
CA PRO A 15 6.65 -6.14 -6.71
C PRO A 15 5.81 -6.78 -5.60
N VAL A 16 5.99 -8.08 -5.42
CA VAL A 16 5.15 -8.94 -4.60
C VAL A 16 5.92 -9.48 -3.41
N ILE A 17 5.49 -9.10 -2.21
CA ILE A 17 5.95 -9.69 -0.96
C ILE A 17 5.23 -11.04 -0.79
N LYS A 18 5.96 -12.12 -1.09
CA LYS A 18 5.46 -13.49 -1.01
C LYS A 18 5.24 -13.90 0.44
N SER A 19 4.12 -14.57 0.72
CA SER A 19 3.77 -15.08 2.06
C SER A 19 3.86 -14.05 3.20
N ALA A 20 3.54 -12.77 2.92
CA ALA A 20 3.63 -11.66 3.88
C ALA A 20 2.98 -11.96 5.26
N GLY A 21 1.86 -12.69 5.30
CA GLY A 21 1.19 -13.06 6.56
C GLY A 21 1.95 -14.04 7.46
N ARG A 22 3.08 -14.59 7.00
CA ARG A 22 3.97 -15.46 7.81
C ARG A 22 5.25 -14.75 8.25
N MET A 23 5.43 -13.49 7.89
CA MET A 23 6.63 -12.71 8.20
C MET A 23 6.45 -11.92 9.48
N SER A 24 7.53 -11.74 10.23
CA SER A 24 7.61 -10.67 11.23
C SER A 24 7.62 -9.30 10.56
N LEU A 25 7.28 -8.24 11.31
CA LEU A 25 7.34 -6.86 10.80
C LEU A 25 8.73 -6.49 10.28
N LYS A 26 9.80 -6.95 10.95
CA LYS A 26 11.18 -6.70 10.52
C LYS A 26 11.45 -7.32 9.14
N GLN A 27 11.10 -8.60 8.96
CA GLN A 27 11.28 -9.30 7.68
C GLN A 27 10.45 -8.66 6.56
N LEU A 28 9.22 -8.24 6.87
CA LEU A 28 8.36 -7.56 5.90
C LEU A 28 8.97 -6.23 5.46
N SER A 29 9.49 -5.44 6.40
CA SER A 29 10.18 -4.17 6.12
C SER A 29 11.44 -4.38 5.28
N GLU A 30 12.30 -5.31 5.66
CA GLU A 30 13.53 -5.63 4.91
C GLU A 30 13.20 -6.09 3.48
N THR A 31 12.21 -6.97 3.32
CA THR A 31 11.78 -7.48 2.01
C THR A 31 11.19 -6.36 1.15
N ALA A 32 10.33 -5.52 1.71
CA ALA A 32 9.75 -4.39 1.00
C ALA A 32 10.83 -3.42 0.49
N ASN A 33 11.82 -3.09 1.33
CA ASN A 33 12.91 -2.19 0.96
C ASN A 33 13.75 -2.76 -0.19
N VAL A 34 14.12 -4.05 -0.13
CA VAL A 34 14.88 -4.72 -1.21
C VAL A 34 14.10 -4.68 -2.52
N LEU A 35 12.80 -5.00 -2.49
CA LEU A 35 11.97 -4.99 -3.69
C LEU A 35 11.76 -3.58 -4.26
N ALA A 36 11.59 -2.57 -3.40
CA ALA A 36 11.50 -1.17 -3.83
C ALA A 36 12.80 -0.70 -4.48
N GLU A 37 13.96 -1.01 -3.89
CA GLU A 37 15.27 -0.68 -4.47
C GLU A 37 15.46 -1.36 -5.83
N LYS A 38 15.16 -2.66 -5.93
CA LYS A 38 15.18 -3.37 -7.21
C LYS A 38 14.26 -2.72 -8.25
N ALA A 39 13.06 -2.29 -7.87
CA ALA A 39 12.13 -1.61 -8.76
C ALA A 39 12.74 -0.31 -9.28
N HIS A 40 13.29 0.53 -8.40
CA HIS A 40 13.94 1.77 -8.77
C HIS A 40 15.16 1.58 -9.70
N LEU A 41 15.90 0.49 -9.51
CA LEU A 41 17.05 0.13 -10.35
C LEU A 41 16.66 -0.60 -11.66
N GLY A 42 15.38 -0.93 -11.86
CA GLY A 42 14.93 -1.73 -13.00
C GLY A 42 15.44 -3.18 -12.97
N GLN A 43 15.68 -3.72 -11.77
CA GLN A 43 16.28 -5.04 -11.52
C GLN A 43 15.28 -6.04 -10.91
N LEU A 44 13.98 -5.75 -10.99
CA LEU A 44 12.96 -6.72 -10.58
C LEU A 44 12.97 -7.91 -11.52
N GLU A 45 13.00 -9.11 -10.94
CA GLU A 45 12.77 -10.34 -11.69
C GLU A 45 11.27 -10.52 -11.96
N ASP A 46 10.91 -11.20 -13.05
CA ASP A 46 9.50 -11.48 -13.38
C ASP A 46 8.79 -12.21 -12.23
N THR A 47 9.48 -13.17 -11.60
CA THR A 47 8.94 -13.92 -10.48
C THR A 47 8.66 -13.07 -9.24
N GLU A 48 9.25 -11.88 -9.14
CA GLU A 48 9.02 -10.92 -8.05
C GLU A 48 7.79 -10.04 -8.32
N GLN A 49 7.15 -10.14 -9.48
CA GLN A 49 5.94 -9.38 -9.84
C GLN A 49 4.71 -10.29 -10.00
N GLU A 50 4.90 -11.59 -10.04
CA GLU A 50 3.84 -12.60 -10.21
C GLU A 50 3.12 -12.96 -8.90
N ASP A 51 1.95 -13.57 -9.05
CA ASP A 51 1.14 -14.15 -7.96
C ASP A 51 0.73 -13.17 -6.85
N GLY A 52 0.65 -11.86 -7.14
CA GLY A 52 0.06 -10.88 -6.24
C GLY A 52 -1.43 -11.15 -6.00
N THR A 53 -1.85 -11.26 -4.73
CA THR A 53 -3.24 -11.58 -4.38
C THR A 53 -4.04 -10.38 -3.87
N PHE A 54 -3.35 -9.31 -3.48
CA PHE A 54 -3.91 -8.04 -3.01
C PHE A 54 -2.85 -6.95 -3.16
N THR A 55 -3.25 -5.71 -3.42
CA THR A 55 -2.32 -4.59 -3.59
C THR A 55 -2.46 -3.56 -2.48
N VAL A 56 -1.33 -3.08 -1.98
CA VAL A 56 -1.24 -1.87 -1.16
C VAL A 56 -0.48 -0.82 -1.95
N THR A 57 -1.00 0.40 -1.99
CA THR A 57 -0.38 1.54 -2.67
C THR A 57 -0.36 2.74 -1.74
N ASN A 58 0.80 3.40 -1.65
CA ASN A 58 1.02 4.54 -0.75
C ASN A 58 1.31 5.79 -1.57
N MET A 59 0.39 6.76 -1.55
CA MET A 59 0.65 8.12 -2.06
C MET A 59 0.76 9.14 -0.92
N GLY A 60 0.75 8.70 0.34
CA GLY A 60 0.95 9.56 1.49
C GLY A 60 2.30 10.26 1.51
N MET A 61 3.33 9.62 0.93
CA MET A 61 4.65 10.24 0.71
C MET A 61 4.62 11.44 -0.24
N LEU A 62 3.57 11.55 -1.08
CA LEU A 62 3.34 12.67 -1.99
C LEU A 62 2.36 13.71 -1.41
N GLY A 63 1.96 13.58 -0.14
CA GLY A 63 1.01 14.48 0.51
C GLY A 63 -0.46 14.27 0.11
N VAL A 64 -0.78 13.18 -0.61
CA VAL A 64 -2.16 12.87 -1.00
C VAL A 64 -2.94 12.38 0.21
N GLU A 65 -4.05 13.05 0.55
CA GLU A 65 -4.88 12.70 1.71
C GLU A 65 -5.73 11.44 1.48
N SER A 66 -6.33 11.31 0.30
CA SER A 66 -7.09 10.13 -0.10
C SER A 66 -7.13 10.01 -1.62
N PHE A 67 -7.23 8.77 -2.12
CA PHE A 67 -7.38 8.50 -3.54
C PHE A 67 -8.04 7.13 -3.76
N ALA A 68 -8.81 7.00 -4.84
CA ALA A 68 -9.34 5.72 -5.28
C ALA A 68 -8.33 5.03 -6.19
N ALA A 69 -7.73 3.95 -5.72
CA ALA A 69 -6.79 3.16 -6.51
C ALA A 69 -7.55 2.20 -7.45
N ILE A 70 -7.02 2.01 -8.66
CA ILE A 70 -7.62 1.11 -9.64
C ILE A 70 -7.24 -0.33 -9.28
N VAL A 71 -8.26 -1.20 -9.16
CA VAL A 71 -8.06 -2.64 -8.96
C VAL A 71 -7.33 -3.19 -10.19
N THR A 72 -6.24 -3.93 -9.95
CA THR A 72 -5.43 -4.55 -11.01
C THR A 72 -5.83 -6.03 -11.15
N PRO A 73 -6.54 -6.44 -12.22
CA PRO A 73 -6.89 -7.83 -12.42
C PRO A 73 -5.64 -8.73 -12.46
N PRO A 74 -5.70 -9.96 -11.93
CA PRO A 74 -6.89 -10.67 -11.44
C PRO A 74 -7.25 -10.40 -9.97
N GLN A 75 -6.63 -9.41 -9.32
CA GLN A 75 -6.94 -9.10 -7.91
C GLN A 75 -8.34 -8.50 -7.78
N ALA A 76 -8.96 -8.71 -6.61
CA ALA A 76 -10.32 -8.24 -6.33
C ALA A 76 -10.36 -6.87 -5.65
N ALA A 77 -9.25 -6.42 -5.05
CA ALA A 77 -9.24 -5.20 -4.26
C ALA A 77 -7.83 -4.61 -4.11
N VAL A 78 -7.79 -3.32 -3.78
CA VAL A 78 -6.57 -2.54 -3.55
C VAL A 78 -6.80 -1.54 -2.42
N LEU A 79 -5.84 -1.44 -1.50
CA LEU A 79 -5.85 -0.48 -0.42
C LEU A 79 -4.92 0.70 -0.73
N ALA A 80 -5.50 1.89 -0.83
CA ALA A 80 -4.78 3.15 -0.94
C ALA A 80 -4.52 3.75 0.45
N VAL A 81 -3.26 4.05 0.73
CA VAL A 81 -2.78 4.69 1.96
C VAL A 81 -2.48 6.17 1.67
N GLY A 82 -3.22 7.04 2.33
CA GLY A 82 -3.01 8.49 2.29
C GLY A 82 -1.90 8.98 3.21
N THR A 83 -1.69 10.29 3.24
CA THR A 83 -0.70 10.95 4.09
C THR A 83 -1.12 10.94 5.55
N VAL A 84 -0.16 10.86 6.46
CA VAL A 84 -0.39 11.02 7.89
C VAL A 84 -0.30 12.51 8.20
N LYS A 85 -1.37 13.10 8.75
CA LYS A 85 -1.39 14.51 9.16
C LYS A 85 -2.08 14.69 10.51
N GLY A 86 -1.74 15.76 11.22
CA GLY A 86 -2.45 16.15 12.44
C GLY A 86 -3.86 16.63 12.11
N GLU A 87 -4.88 16.01 12.71
CA GLU A 87 -6.25 16.48 12.68
C GLU A 87 -6.76 16.70 14.11
N VAL A 88 -7.66 17.66 14.31
CA VAL A 88 -8.34 17.86 15.59
C VAL A 88 -9.42 16.78 15.72
N ILE A 89 -9.34 15.99 16.78
CA ILE A 89 -10.33 14.97 17.13
C ILE A 89 -10.85 15.21 18.56
N VAL A 90 -11.97 14.57 18.88
CA VAL A 90 -12.45 14.46 20.25
C VAL A 90 -11.91 13.16 20.82
N ASP A 91 -11.24 13.21 21.96
CA ASP A 91 -10.73 12.02 22.64
C ASP A 91 -11.79 11.33 23.51
N GLU A 92 -11.38 10.30 24.24
CA GLU A 92 -12.27 9.52 25.12
C GLU A 92 -12.78 10.30 26.34
N HIS A 93 -12.24 11.49 26.61
CA HIS A 93 -12.63 12.39 27.70
C HIS A 93 -13.45 13.58 27.21
N GLU A 94 -13.90 13.56 25.95
CA GLU A 94 -14.62 14.66 25.30
C GLU A 94 -13.77 15.94 25.10
N GLU A 95 -12.44 15.81 25.13
CA GLU A 95 -11.51 16.94 24.93
C GLU A 95 -11.04 17.04 23.47
N LEU A 96 -10.81 18.28 23.01
CA LEU A 96 -10.23 18.54 21.69
C LEU A 96 -8.72 18.32 21.72
N VAL A 97 -8.24 17.34 20.96
CA VAL A 97 -6.81 17.01 20.85
C VAL A 97 -6.38 16.96 19.38
N VAL A 98 -5.09 17.18 19.12
CA VAL A 98 -4.51 16.96 17.78
C VAL A 98 -3.92 15.55 17.73
N ALA A 99 -4.40 14.72 16.81
CA ALA A 99 -3.93 13.35 16.62
C ALA A 99 -3.42 13.10 15.19
N PRO A 100 -2.40 12.26 15.00
CA PRO A 100 -1.99 11.82 13.67
C PRO A 100 -3.08 10.93 13.06
N MET A 101 -3.68 11.38 11.97
CA MET A 101 -4.71 10.67 11.24
C MET A 101 -4.22 10.25 9.87
N VAL A 102 -4.66 9.07 9.44
CA VAL A 102 -4.46 8.54 8.09
C VAL A 102 -5.81 8.12 7.52
N ARG A 103 -6.02 8.38 6.23
CA ARG A 103 -7.20 7.90 5.51
C ARG A 103 -6.78 6.70 4.67
N LEU A 104 -7.54 5.62 4.80
CA LEU A 104 -7.37 4.38 4.04
C LEU A 104 -8.56 4.24 3.10
N THR A 105 -8.30 4.12 1.80
CA THR A 105 -9.36 3.99 0.78
C THR A 105 -9.26 2.62 0.14
N LEU A 106 -10.26 1.76 0.38
CA LEU A 106 -10.35 0.45 -0.26
C LEU A 106 -11.17 0.58 -1.56
N SER A 107 -10.58 0.15 -2.67
CA SER A 107 -11.33 -0.09 -3.91
C SER A 107 -11.47 -1.59 -4.11
N ALA A 108 -12.68 -2.04 -4.42
CA ALA A 108 -13.02 -3.46 -4.48
C ALA A 108 -13.92 -3.77 -5.68
N ASP A 109 -13.79 -4.97 -6.21
CA ASP A 109 -14.68 -5.53 -7.22
C ASP A 109 -16.02 -5.89 -6.59
N HIS A 110 -16.99 -5.00 -6.79
CA HIS A 110 -18.32 -5.14 -6.19
C HIS A 110 -19.13 -6.33 -6.73
N ARG A 111 -18.66 -7.02 -7.79
CA ARG A 111 -19.30 -8.25 -8.28
C ARG A 111 -19.14 -9.42 -7.31
N ILE A 112 -18.14 -9.36 -6.44
CA ILE A 112 -17.76 -10.45 -5.53
C ILE A 112 -17.57 -10.00 -4.08
N LEU A 113 -17.45 -8.70 -3.82
CA LEU A 113 -17.37 -8.08 -2.50
C LEU A 113 -18.56 -7.13 -2.32
N ASP A 114 -19.14 -7.08 -1.12
CA ASP A 114 -20.30 -6.26 -0.77
C ASP A 114 -19.94 -4.97 -0.02
#